data_AF-A0A1V9W316-F1
#
_entry.id   AF-A0A1V9W316-F1
#
_cell.length_a   1.000
_cell.length_b   1.000
_cell.length_c   1.000
_cell.angle_alpha   90.00
_cell.angle_beta   90.00
_cell.angle_gamma   90.00
#
_symmetry.space_group_name_H-M   'P 1'
#
loop_
_entity.id
_entity.type
_entity.pdbx_description
1 polymer ?
#
loop_
_entity_poly.entity_id
_entity_poly.type
_entity_poly.pdbx_seq_one_letter_code
_entity_poly.pdbx_strand_id
1 'polypeptide(L)'
;MQSTIRKQLLQVFSEADGEFVSGQTLSDKLGCSRTAVWKHMEDLRNEGYELEAVRRLGYRIASKPDKVTANEIQLGLQTERIGRTVYFEESVESTQHIAARLAYEGAEEGTIVVAEEQTAGRGRLSRKWHSPKGTGIWMSIILRPSIPVHHAPQLTLLAAVSVAQAIEKCTGLNVGIKWPNDILIQGKKAVGILTEMQADPDKINAVIMGIGINANQKQEHFDEEIQHIATSLAIESGKPIVRAELMQQIFLQLEKLYEEYLKNGFSVIKILWESYAISIGKEITARTMKQTINGLAKGITEDGVLLLEDHQGHVHHIHSADIEIK
;
A
#
# COMPACT_ATOMS: atom_id res chain seq x y z
N MET A 1 22.91 16.95 -10.04
CA MET A 1 23.64 17.65 -8.94
C MET A 1 22.71 18.05 -7.80
N GLN A 2 21.67 18.87 -8.03
CA GLN A 2 20.69 19.21 -6.97
C GLN A 2 19.98 17.98 -6.37
N SER A 3 19.65 16.96 -7.18
CA SER A 3 19.01 15.73 -6.65
C SER A 3 19.93 14.89 -5.77
N THR A 4 21.25 14.95 -5.96
CA THR A 4 22.23 14.17 -5.16
C THR A 4 22.40 14.77 -3.77
N ILE A 5 22.61 16.09 -3.70
CA ILE A 5 22.72 16.81 -2.41
C ILE A 5 21.39 16.71 -1.64
N ARG A 6 20.25 16.82 -2.33
CA ARG A 6 18.94 16.64 -1.70
C ARG A 6 18.77 15.24 -1.10
N LYS A 7 19.10 14.18 -1.85
CA LYS A 7 19.02 12.80 -1.35
C LYS A 7 19.90 12.61 -0.11
N GLN A 8 21.14 13.11 -0.15
CA GLN A 8 22.03 13.04 1.01
C GLN A 8 21.48 13.82 2.19
N LEU A 9 20.93 15.02 1.98
CA LEU A 9 20.37 15.83 3.04
C LEU A 9 19.18 15.15 3.72
N LEU A 10 18.26 14.61 2.92
CA LEU A 10 17.14 13.82 3.42
C LEU A 10 17.63 12.56 4.15
N GLN A 11 18.62 11.85 3.61
CA GLN A 11 19.23 10.71 4.28
C GLN A 11 19.80 11.08 5.66
N VAL A 12 20.47 12.21 5.81
CA VAL A 12 20.99 12.64 7.11
C VAL A 12 19.87 12.89 8.12
N PHE A 13 18.76 13.51 7.71
CA PHE A 13 17.61 13.67 8.60
C PHE A 13 16.90 12.35 8.90
N SER A 14 16.89 11.42 7.94
CA SER A 14 16.39 10.05 8.16
C SER A 14 17.22 9.31 9.21
N GLU A 15 18.55 9.43 9.18
CA GLU A 15 19.46 8.81 10.15
C GLU A 15 19.34 9.44 11.54
N ALA A 16 18.92 10.70 11.62
CA ALA A 16 18.75 11.43 12.87
C ALA A 16 17.42 11.12 13.58
N ASP A 17 16.47 10.44 12.93
CA ASP A 17 15.21 9.96 13.53
C ASP A 17 14.45 11.01 14.38
N GLY A 18 14.35 12.24 13.86
CA GLY A 18 13.67 13.33 14.58
C GLY A 18 14.52 14.02 15.65
N GLU A 19 15.83 13.79 15.68
CA GLU A 19 16.78 14.58 16.46
C GLU A 19 17.35 15.77 15.67
N PHE A 20 17.93 16.73 16.39
CA PHE A 20 18.59 17.88 15.78
C PHE A 20 19.93 17.48 15.15
N VAL A 21 20.15 17.93 13.91
CA VAL A 21 21.43 17.79 13.20
C VAL A 21 22.11 19.15 13.09
N SER A 22 23.33 19.26 13.59
CA SER A 22 24.08 20.51 13.56
C SER A 22 24.36 20.98 12.14
N GLY A 23 24.36 22.30 11.91
CA GLY A 23 24.72 22.87 10.61
C GLY A 23 26.15 22.53 10.16
N GLN A 24 27.07 22.23 11.11
CA GLN A 24 28.40 21.74 10.77
C GLN A 24 28.34 20.32 10.24
N THR A 25 27.63 19.43 10.93
CA THR A 25 27.45 18.03 10.52
C THR A 25 26.83 17.95 9.12
N LEU A 26 25.82 18.78 8.84
CA LEU A 26 25.22 18.88 7.50
C LEU A 26 26.23 19.39 6.46
N SER A 27 26.99 20.43 6.79
CA SER A 27 28.03 20.99 5.91
C SER A 27 29.09 19.94 5.54
N ASP A 28 29.56 19.18 6.54
CA ASP A 28 30.57 18.13 6.36
C ASP A 28 30.04 16.96 5.54
N LYS A 29 28.83 16.46 5.85
CA LYS A 29 28.23 15.34 5.11
C LYS A 29 27.86 15.68 3.67
N LEU A 30 27.44 16.92 3.40
CA LEU A 30 27.05 17.38 2.05
C LEU A 30 28.23 17.92 1.23
N GLY A 31 29.40 18.11 1.86
CA GLY A 31 30.57 18.70 1.20
C GLY A 31 30.33 20.13 0.72
N CYS A 32 29.46 20.90 1.39
CA CYS A 32 29.10 22.26 1.02
C CYS A 32 29.20 23.23 2.20
N SER A 33 29.19 24.54 1.96
CA SER A 33 29.31 25.54 3.03
C SER A 33 28.04 25.60 3.90
N ARG A 34 28.15 26.06 5.15
CA ARG A 34 26.98 26.30 6.03
C ARG A 34 25.95 27.25 5.42
N THR A 35 26.37 28.21 4.61
CA THR A 35 25.46 29.10 3.88
C THR A 35 24.71 28.36 2.78
N ALA A 36 25.34 27.40 2.10
CA ALA A 36 24.67 26.53 1.15
C ALA A 36 23.68 25.57 1.86
N VAL A 37 24.04 25.03 3.03
CA VAL A 37 23.10 24.27 3.87
C VAL A 37 21.85 25.09 4.18
N TRP A 38 22.01 26.35 4.62
CA TRP A 38 20.87 27.23 4.89
C TRP A 38 19.97 27.41 3.66
N LYS A 39 20.53 27.63 2.46
CA LYS A 39 19.75 27.71 1.22
C LYS A 39 18.95 26.44 0.95
N HIS A 40 19.56 25.27 1.14
CA HIS A 40 18.85 23.99 1.00
C HIS A 40 17.74 23.81 2.06
N MET A 41 17.89 24.36 3.26
CA MET A 41 16.81 24.37 4.26
C MET A 41 15.64 25.25 3.82
N GLU A 42 15.91 26.42 3.25
CA GLU A 42 14.85 27.28 2.71
C GLU A 42 14.16 26.63 1.49
N ASP A 43 14.90 25.94 0.62
CA ASP A 43 14.33 25.17 -0.48
C ASP A 43 13.35 24.09 0.05
N LEU A 44 13.74 23.34 1.08
CA LEU A 44 12.86 22.35 1.72
C LEU A 44 11.60 23.01 2.32
N ARG A 45 11.73 24.17 2.96
CA ARG A 45 10.56 24.92 3.48
C ARG A 45 9.61 25.33 2.37
N ASN A 46 10.13 25.84 1.25
CA ASN A 46 9.33 26.20 0.08
C ASN A 46 8.60 25.00 -0.54
N GLU A 47 9.14 23.80 -0.36
CA GLU A 47 8.51 22.56 -0.82
C GLU A 47 7.49 21.97 0.15
N GLY A 48 7.33 22.58 1.33
CA GLY A 48 6.32 22.23 2.34
C GLY A 48 6.84 21.46 3.55
N TYR A 49 8.16 21.33 3.73
CA TYR A 49 8.73 20.75 4.96
C TYR A 49 8.68 21.78 6.09
N GLU A 50 8.21 21.36 7.27
CA GLU A 50 8.31 22.18 8.48
C GLU A 50 9.65 21.88 9.16
N LEU A 51 10.57 22.85 9.10
CA LEU A 51 11.90 22.74 9.68
C LEU A 51 12.03 23.59 10.94
N GLU A 52 12.33 22.95 12.06
CA GLU A 52 12.78 23.60 13.27
C GLU A 52 14.27 23.93 13.18
N ALA A 53 14.63 25.16 13.56
CA ALA A 53 16.02 25.60 13.62
C ALA A 53 16.30 26.16 15.01
N VAL A 54 17.15 25.49 15.78
CA VAL A 54 17.52 25.91 17.13
C VAL A 54 19.00 26.26 17.19
N ARG A 55 19.31 27.45 17.72
CA ARG A 55 20.69 27.94 17.86
C ARG A 55 21.51 26.94 18.68
N ARG A 56 22.69 26.56 18.16
CA ARG A 56 23.64 25.56 18.72
C ARG A 56 23.22 24.09 18.60
N LEU A 57 21.96 23.77 18.32
CA LEU A 57 21.53 22.38 18.05
C LEU A 57 21.50 22.08 16.55
N GLY A 58 21.05 23.04 15.73
CA GLY A 58 20.97 22.89 14.28
C GLY A 58 19.53 22.78 13.79
N TYR A 59 19.28 21.85 12.87
CA TYR A 59 18.01 21.69 12.17
C TYR A 59 17.36 20.35 12.48
N ARG A 60 16.02 20.32 12.44
CA ARG A 60 15.22 19.10 12.51
C ARG A 60 14.00 19.23 11.59
N ILE A 61 13.59 18.13 10.96
CA ILE A 61 12.29 18.04 10.27
C ILE A 61 11.20 17.80 11.33
N ALA A 62 10.32 18.77 11.53
CA ALA A 62 9.17 18.66 12.44
C ALA A 62 7.97 17.97 11.76
N SER A 63 7.70 18.29 10.49
CA SER A 63 6.69 17.60 9.68
C SER A 63 7.06 17.61 8.19
N LYS A 64 6.45 16.68 7.43
CA LYS A 64 6.69 16.47 6.00
C LYS A 64 5.45 16.89 5.19
N PRO A 65 5.61 17.37 3.94
CA PRO A 65 4.47 17.58 3.07
C PRO A 65 3.79 16.26 2.71
N ASP A 66 2.47 16.26 2.56
CA ASP A 66 1.71 15.10 2.09
C ASP A 66 1.89 14.91 0.56
N LYS A 67 3.06 14.41 0.17
CA LYS A 67 3.42 14.07 -1.21
C LYS A 67 3.84 12.60 -1.30
N VAL A 68 3.61 11.99 -2.46
CA VAL A 68 3.97 10.58 -2.71
C VAL A 68 5.21 10.43 -3.61
N THR A 69 6.11 11.43 -3.64
CA THR A 69 7.32 11.30 -4.46
C THR A 69 8.31 10.32 -3.86
N ALA A 70 9.24 9.85 -4.69
CA ALA A 70 10.30 8.92 -4.28
C ALA A 70 11.06 9.42 -3.05
N ASN A 71 11.35 10.73 -2.95
CA ASN A 71 12.11 11.27 -1.83
C ASN A 71 11.34 11.17 -0.51
N GLU A 72 10.06 11.55 -0.48
CA GLU A 72 9.23 11.50 0.72
C GLU A 72 8.97 10.06 1.15
N ILE A 73 8.76 9.14 0.20
CA ILE A 73 8.57 7.72 0.46
C ILE A 73 9.84 7.07 1.02
N GLN A 74 11.01 7.37 0.45
CA GLN A 74 12.27 6.71 0.82
C GLN A 74 12.90 7.30 2.09
N LEU A 75 12.55 8.53 2.45
CA LEU A 75 13.02 9.19 3.66
C LEU A 75 12.47 8.53 4.93
N GLY A 76 13.32 7.81 5.65
CA GLY A 76 12.94 7.03 6.84
C GLY A 76 12.56 5.58 6.55
N LEU A 77 12.69 5.14 5.30
CA LEU A 77 12.26 3.79 4.90
C LEU A 77 13.20 2.71 5.45
N GLN A 78 12.62 1.79 6.24
CA GLN A 78 13.33 0.75 6.99
C GLN A 78 13.38 -0.63 6.30
N THR A 79 12.82 -0.77 5.10
CA THR A 79 12.80 -2.04 4.35
C THR A 79 14.12 -2.34 3.69
N GLU A 80 14.46 -3.59 3.40
CA GLU A 80 15.70 -3.93 2.68
C GLU A 80 15.53 -3.89 1.16
N ARG A 81 14.36 -4.31 0.65
CA ARG A 81 14.06 -4.46 -0.78
C ARG A 81 12.89 -3.59 -1.23
N ILE A 82 11.74 -3.71 -0.57
CA ILE A 82 10.49 -3.06 -1.01
C ILE A 82 10.60 -1.54 -0.88
N GLY A 83 10.37 -0.78 -1.95
CA GLY A 83 10.45 0.69 -1.93
C GLY A 83 11.86 1.27 -2.08
N ARG A 84 12.89 0.43 -2.30
CA ARG A 84 14.24 0.93 -2.61
C ARG A 84 14.36 1.52 -4.02
N THR A 85 13.46 1.14 -4.92
CA THR A 85 13.27 1.79 -6.22
C THR A 85 11.83 2.27 -6.32
N VAL A 86 11.64 3.58 -6.53
CA VAL A 86 10.32 4.22 -6.63
C VAL A 86 10.24 5.03 -7.91
N TYR A 87 9.29 4.69 -8.77
CA TYR A 87 8.87 5.46 -9.93
C TYR A 87 7.65 6.29 -9.52
N PHE A 88 7.82 7.61 -9.56
CA PHE A 88 6.77 8.56 -9.25
C PHE A 88 6.25 9.22 -10.53
N GLU A 89 4.94 9.32 -10.64
CA GLU A 89 4.27 10.00 -11.74
C GLU A 89 3.23 11.00 -11.22
N GLU A 90 3.15 12.17 -11.84
CA GLU A 90 2.18 13.19 -11.43
C GLU A 90 0.74 12.80 -11.82
N SER A 91 0.56 12.22 -13.01
CA SER A 91 -0.73 11.74 -13.50
C SER A 91 -0.49 10.69 -14.59
N VAL A 92 -1.17 9.55 -14.50
CA VAL A 92 -1.02 8.42 -15.42
C VAL A 92 -2.36 7.78 -15.73
N GLU A 93 -2.44 6.94 -16.75
CA GLU A 93 -3.63 6.10 -16.94
C GLU A 93 -3.79 5.09 -15.79
N SER A 94 -2.72 4.35 -15.49
CA SER A 94 -2.71 3.33 -14.45
C SER A 94 -1.27 3.01 -14.01
N THR A 95 -1.03 3.00 -12.71
CA THR A 95 0.23 2.54 -12.12
C THR A 95 0.50 1.06 -12.44
N GLN A 96 -0.57 0.26 -12.56
CA GLN A 96 -0.51 -1.15 -12.90
C GLN A 96 0.12 -1.38 -14.29
N HIS A 97 -0.22 -0.53 -15.28
CA HIS A 97 0.33 -0.65 -16.63
C HIS A 97 1.83 -0.34 -16.67
N ILE A 98 2.25 0.70 -15.95
CA ILE A 98 3.67 1.06 -15.84
C ILE A 98 4.44 -0.05 -15.13
N ALA A 99 3.90 -0.57 -14.02
CA ALA A 99 4.53 -1.67 -13.30
C ALA A 99 4.63 -2.94 -14.15
N ALA A 100 3.61 -3.24 -14.97
CA ALA A 100 3.64 -4.36 -15.92
C ALA A 100 4.74 -4.20 -16.97
N ARG A 101 4.88 -3.00 -17.54
CA ARG A 101 5.94 -2.71 -18.50
C ARG A 101 7.33 -2.82 -17.86
N LEU A 102 7.53 -2.22 -16.69
CA LEU A 102 8.80 -2.27 -15.95
C LEU A 102 9.16 -3.71 -15.54
N ALA A 103 8.18 -4.50 -15.12
CA ALA A 103 8.39 -5.91 -14.79
C ALA A 103 8.90 -6.72 -16.00
N TYR A 104 8.31 -6.48 -17.18
CA TYR A 104 8.75 -7.08 -18.44
C TYR A 104 10.16 -6.61 -18.85
N GLU A 105 10.48 -5.34 -18.62
CA GLU A 105 11.81 -4.75 -18.86
C GLU A 105 12.88 -5.20 -17.83
N GLY A 106 12.50 -6.01 -16.83
CA GLY A 106 13.45 -6.60 -15.88
C GLY A 106 13.64 -5.79 -14.59
N ALA A 107 12.70 -4.91 -14.23
CA ALA A 107 12.76 -4.18 -12.96
C ALA A 107 12.89 -5.11 -11.74
N GLU A 108 13.66 -4.67 -10.76
CA GLU A 108 13.99 -5.45 -9.57
C GLU A 108 12.77 -5.69 -8.67
N GLU A 109 12.80 -6.79 -7.89
CA GLU A 109 11.81 -7.05 -6.85
C GLU A 109 11.78 -5.90 -5.84
N GLY A 110 10.59 -5.52 -5.40
CA GLY A 110 10.37 -4.40 -4.48
C GLY A 110 10.25 -3.05 -5.16
N THR A 111 10.36 -2.99 -6.50
CA THR A 111 10.10 -1.75 -7.27
C THR A 111 8.65 -1.30 -7.08
N ILE A 112 8.49 -0.01 -6.78
CA ILE A 112 7.20 0.66 -6.60
C ILE A 112 6.95 1.59 -7.77
N VAL A 113 5.74 1.56 -8.30
CA VAL A 113 5.19 2.64 -9.14
C VAL A 113 4.10 3.31 -8.33
N VAL A 114 4.15 4.63 -8.20
CA VAL A 114 3.16 5.43 -7.48
C VAL A 114 2.79 6.66 -8.28
N ALA A 115 1.53 7.08 -8.21
CA ALA A 115 1.07 8.29 -8.85
C ALA A 115 0.24 9.18 -7.92
N GLU A 116 0.24 10.49 -8.17
CA GLU A 116 -0.71 11.40 -7.50
C GLU A 116 -2.14 11.20 -8.03
N GLU A 117 -2.29 10.86 -9.31
CA GLU A 117 -3.57 10.67 -10.00
C GLU A 117 -3.54 9.48 -10.97
N GLN A 118 -4.66 8.76 -11.09
CA GLN A 118 -4.90 7.84 -12.21
C GLN A 118 -6.15 8.24 -12.99
N THR A 119 -6.01 8.47 -14.30
CA THR A 119 -7.12 8.86 -15.18
C THR A 119 -7.95 7.66 -15.66
N ALA A 120 -7.37 6.45 -15.62
CA ALA A 120 -8.00 5.20 -16.02
C ALA A 120 -7.74 4.07 -15.00
N GLY A 121 -7.76 4.39 -13.71
CA GLY A 121 -7.61 3.41 -12.63
C GLY A 121 -8.64 2.28 -12.71
N ARG A 122 -8.20 1.04 -12.47
CA ARG A 122 -9.03 -0.17 -12.58
C ARG A 122 -8.94 -1.04 -11.32
N GLY A 123 -10.08 -1.62 -10.96
CA GLY A 123 -10.17 -2.74 -10.04
C GLY A 123 -10.43 -4.06 -10.77
N ARG A 124 -10.80 -5.10 -10.02
CA ARG A 124 -11.20 -6.41 -10.56
C ARG A 124 -12.36 -6.28 -11.55
N LEU A 125 -12.43 -7.21 -12.50
CA LEU A 125 -13.46 -7.26 -13.56
C LEU A 125 -13.56 -5.93 -14.34
N SER A 126 -12.43 -5.23 -14.49
CA SER A 126 -12.32 -3.94 -15.19
C SER A 126 -13.20 -2.82 -14.63
N ARG A 127 -13.72 -2.94 -13.40
CA ARG A 127 -14.47 -1.87 -12.72
C ARG A 127 -13.58 -0.65 -12.56
N LYS A 128 -14.12 0.56 -12.75
CA LYS A 128 -13.39 1.82 -12.57
C LYS A 128 -12.97 1.99 -11.11
N TRP A 129 -11.74 2.46 -10.88
CA TRP A 129 -11.25 2.86 -9.57
C TRP A 129 -10.94 4.37 -9.57
N HIS A 130 -11.76 5.16 -8.87
CA HIS A 130 -11.62 6.61 -8.83
C HIS A 130 -10.34 7.03 -8.09
N SER A 131 -9.43 7.72 -8.78
CA SER A 131 -8.08 8.04 -8.27
C SER A 131 -7.74 9.53 -8.35
N PRO A 132 -8.48 10.41 -7.66
CA PRO A 132 -8.29 11.85 -7.82
C PRO A 132 -6.96 12.32 -7.21
N LYS A 133 -6.39 13.34 -7.85
CA LYS A 133 -5.08 13.90 -7.52
C LYS A 133 -4.97 14.31 -6.05
N GLY A 134 -3.89 13.89 -5.37
CA GLY A 134 -3.56 14.36 -4.01
C GLY A 134 -4.44 13.79 -2.89
N THR A 135 -5.36 12.87 -3.20
CA THR A 135 -6.33 12.38 -2.21
C THR A 135 -6.05 10.98 -1.72
N GLY A 136 -5.47 10.11 -2.53
CA GLY A 136 -5.26 8.71 -2.17
C GLY A 136 -3.84 8.25 -2.39
N ILE A 137 -3.63 6.95 -2.16
CA ILE A 137 -2.41 6.25 -2.53
C ILE A 137 -2.77 5.32 -3.68
N TRP A 138 -2.15 5.57 -4.82
CA TRP A 138 -2.32 4.79 -6.04
C TRP A 138 -0.97 4.19 -6.36
N MET A 139 -0.77 2.93 -6.01
CA MET A 139 0.54 2.30 -6.19
C MET A 139 0.45 0.89 -6.73
N SER A 140 1.53 0.44 -7.36
CA SER A 140 1.75 -0.92 -7.81
C SER A 140 3.12 -1.40 -7.36
N ILE A 141 3.19 -2.61 -6.80
CA ILE A 141 4.41 -3.21 -6.25
C ILE A 141 4.79 -4.42 -7.10
N ILE A 142 6.03 -4.48 -7.57
CA ILE A 142 6.56 -5.61 -8.34
C ILE A 142 7.24 -6.60 -7.39
N LEU A 143 6.75 -7.83 -7.32
CA LEU A 143 7.37 -8.96 -6.62
C LEU A 143 7.84 -10.03 -7.61
N ARG A 144 8.86 -10.81 -7.24
CA ARG A 144 9.39 -11.93 -8.04
C ARG A 144 9.54 -13.19 -7.18
N PRO A 145 8.43 -13.71 -6.61
CA PRO A 145 8.47 -14.85 -5.71
C PRO A 145 8.85 -16.14 -6.44
N SER A 146 9.67 -16.97 -5.79
CA SER A 146 9.94 -18.33 -6.25
C SER A 146 8.93 -19.31 -5.65
N ILE A 147 7.67 -19.20 -6.09
CA ILE A 147 6.56 -20.04 -5.63
C ILE A 147 5.81 -20.67 -6.82
N PRO A 148 5.08 -21.79 -6.61
CA PRO A 148 4.18 -22.33 -7.62
C PRO A 148 3.12 -21.31 -8.07
N VAL A 149 2.80 -21.31 -9.36
CA VAL A 149 1.81 -20.39 -9.98
C VAL A 149 0.45 -20.41 -9.26
N HIS A 150 0.00 -21.59 -8.83
CA HIS A 150 -1.29 -21.74 -8.14
C HIS A 150 -1.32 -21.13 -6.73
N HIS A 151 -0.17 -20.78 -6.14
CA HIS A 151 -0.08 -20.09 -4.86
C HIS A 151 -0.15 -18.56 -4.99
N ALA A 152 -0.04 -17.98 -6.20
CA ALA A 152 -0.07 -16.54 -6.40
C ALA A 152 -1.27 -15.81 -5.72
N PRO A 153 -2.50 -16.37 -5.64
CA PRO A 153 -3.61 -15.74 -4.91
C PRO A 153 -3.34 -15.49 -3.42
N GLN A 154 -2.47 -16.28 -2.78
CA GLN A 154 -2.07 -16.09 -1.38
C GLN A 154 -1.40 -14.72 -1.16
N LEU A 155 -0.72 -14.17 -2.19
CA LEU A 155 -0.07 -12.87 -2.10
C LEU A 155 -1.07 -11.72 -2.00
N THR A 156 -2.27 -11.85 -2.58
CA THR A 156 -3.35 -10.87 -2.38
C THR A 156 -3.80 -10.83 -0.92
N LEU A 157 -3.92 -12.00 -0.29
CA LEU A 157 -4.31 -12.13 1.12
C LEU A 157 -3.20 -11.57 2.04
N LEU A 158 -1.95 -11.87 1.71
CA LEU A 158 -0.77 -11.31 2.38
C LEU A 158 -0.74 -9.78 2.30
N ALA A 159 -0.97 -9.21 1.11
CA ALA A 159 -1.05 -7.77 0.93
C ALA A 159 -2.20 -7.16 1.75
N ALA A 160 -3.36 -7.81 1.79
CA ALA A 160 -4.50 -7.34 2.58
C ALA A 160 -4.17 -7.26 4.08
N VAL A 161 -3.51 -8.28 4.64
CA VAL A 161 -3.03 -8.27 6.03
C VAL A 161 -2.01 -7.15 6.25
N SER A 162 -1.06 -6.99 5.34
CA SER A 162 0.00 -5.99 5.43
C SER A 162 -0.57 -4.57 5.48
N VAL A 163 -1.55 -4.28 4.60
CA VAL A 163 -2.22 -2.99 4.55
C VAL A 163 -3.09 -2.77 5.78
N ALA A 164 -3.82 -3.80 6.25
CA ALA A 164 -4.64 -3.70 7.45
C ALA A 164 -3.79 -3.34 8.69
N GLN A 165 -2.69 -4.06 8.91
CA GLN A 165 -1.76 -3.80 10.02
C GLN A 165 -1.14 -2.41 9.94
N ALA A 166 -0.80 -1.94 8.74
CA ALA A 166 -0.25 -0.60 8.55
C ALA A 166 -1.28 0.50 8.85
N ILE A 167 -2.53 0.34 8.40
CA ILE A 167 -3.61 1.29 8.70
C ILE A 167 -3.85 1.35 10.21
N GLU A 168 -3.99 0.21 10.88
CA GLU A 168 -4.17 0.14 12.34
C GLU A 168 -3.04 0.85 13.08
N LYS A 169 -1.79 0.59 12.70
CA LYS A 169 -0.62 1.19 13.34
C LYS A 169 -0.55 2.71 13.15
N CYS A 170 -0.86 3.21 11.95
CA CYS A 170 -0.79 4.64 11.65
C CYS A 170 -1.98 5.44 12.19
N THR A 171 -3.16 4.83 12.25
CA THR A 171 -4.42 5.56 12.47
C THR A 171 -5.15 5.18 13.75
N GLY A 172 -4.93 3.97 14.27
CA GLY A 172 -5.71 3.38 15.35
C GLY A 172 -7.11 2.90 14.92
N LEU A 173 -7.45 2.97 13.63
CA LEU A 173 -8.73 2.51 13.11
C LEU A 173 -8.81 0.99 13.11
N ASN A 174 -9.93 0.43 13.55
CA ASN A 174 -10.23 -0.98 13.35
C ASN A 174 -10.67 -1.20 11.90
N VAL A 175 -10.03 -2.15 11.22
CA VAL A 175 -10.29 -2.45 9.81
C VAL A 175 -10.63 -3.93 9.63
N GLY A 176 -11.43 -4.21 8.61
CA GLY A 176 -11.86 -5.56 8.29
C GLY A 176 -11.53 -5.94 6.85
N ILE A 177 -11.08 -7.17 6.62
CA ILE A 177 -10.82 -7.67 5.27
C ILE A 177 -12.06 -8.39 4.74
N LYS A 178 -12.60 -7.90 3.62
CA LYS A 178 -13.61 -8.60 2.83
C LYS A 178 -12.90 -9.40 1.74
N TRP A 179 -13.05 -10.73 1.82
CA TRP A 179 -12.42 -11.63 0.85
C TRP A 179 -12.82 -11.29 -0.59
N PRO A 180 -11.88 -11.39 -1.55
CA PRO A 180 -10.47 -11.71 -1.36
C PRO A 180 -9.56 -10.49 -1.14
N ASN A 181 -10.02 -9.27 -1.42
CA ASN A 181 -9.11 -8.20 -1.81
C ASN A 181 -9.53 -6.78 -1.39
N ASP A 182 -10.56 -6.64 -0.55
CA ASP A 182 -11.07 -5.34 -0.13
C ASP A 182 -10.86 -5.13 1.38
N ILE A 183 -10.48 -3.92 1.80
CA ILE A 183 -10.42 -3.54 3.22
C ILE A 183 -11.51 -2.50 3.49
N LEU A 184 -12.29 -2.78 4.54
CA LEU A 184 -13.47 -2.05 4.92
C LEU A 184 -13.27 -1.43 6.31
N ILE A 185 -13.83 -0.24 6.51
CA ILE A 185 -13.89 0.46 7.78
C ILE A 185 -15.35 0.81 8.01
N GLN A 186 -15.90 0.38 9.15
CA GLN A 186 -17.34 0.50 9.43
C GLN A 186 -18.25 -0.03 8.30
N GLY A 187 -17.83 -1.12 7.63
CA GLY A 187 -18.57 -1.72 6.52
C GLY A 187 -18.45 -1.01 5.17
N LYS A 188 -17.72 0.11 5.09
CA LYS A 188 -17.47 0.87 3.84
C LYS A 188 -16.08 0.60 3.32
N LYS A 189 -15.93 0.50 2.00
CA LYS A 189 -14.65 0.21 1.34
C LYS A 189 -13.69 1.39 1.41
N ALA A 190 -12.49 1.15 1.94
CA ALA A 190 -11.39 2.11 1.97
C ALA A 190 -10.20 1.69 1.10
N VAL A 191 -10.01 0.38 0.87
CA VAL A 191 -8.90 -0.16 0.07
C VAL A 191 -9.41 -1.18 -0.93
N GLY A 192 -8.85 -1.14 -2.13
CA GLY A 192 -8.94 -2.21 -3.12
C GLY A 192 -7.54 -2.70 -3.51
N ILE A 193 -7.37 -4.02 -3.50
CA ILE A 193 -6.13 -4.67 -3.94
C ILE A 193 -6.40 -5.44 -5.23
N LEU A 194 -5.50 -5.34 -6.19
CA LEU A 194 -5.52 -6.06 -7.45
C LEU A 194 -4.16 -6.70 -7.65
N THR A 195 -4.12 -8.02 -7.77
CA THR A 195 -2.88 -8.75 -8.06
C THR A 195 -2.97 -9.34 -9.46
N GLU A 196 -1.99 -9.00 -10.29
CA GLU A 196 -1.82 -9.57 -11.62
C GLU A 196 -0.47 -10.28 -11.69
N MET A 197 -0.36 -11.25 -12.59
CA MET A 197 0.82 -12.10 -12.69
C MET A 197 1.29 -12.15 -14.14
N GLN A 198 2.61 -12.01 -14.32
CA GLN A 198 3.32 -12.37 -15.53
C GLN A 198 4.01 -13.69 -15.28
N ALA A 199 3.57 -14.75 -15.95
CA ALA A 199 4.09 -16.09 -15.76
C ALA A 199 4.22 -16.81 -17.10
N ASP A 200 5.26 -17.63 -17.21
CA ASP A 200 5.34 -18.72 -18.15
C ASP A 200 4.65 -19.97 -17.54
N PRO A 201 4.34 -21.02 -18.33
CA PRO A 201 3.59 -22.18 -17.82
C PRO A 201 4.14 -22.78 -16.52
N ASP A 202 5.47 -22.77 -16.34
CA ASP A 202 6.14 -23.41 -15.20
C ASP A 202 6.72 -22.42 -14.19
N LYS A 203 6.67 -21.09 -14.44
CA LYS A 203 7.38 -20.11 -13.63
C LYS A 203 6.69 -18.75 -13.57
N ILE A 204 6.59 -18.22 -12.35
CA ILE A 204 6.24 -16.82 -12.13
C ILE A 204 7.45 -15.93 -12.50
N ASN A 205 7.26 -15.03 -13.46
CA ASN A 205 8.25 -14.02 -13.81
C ASN A 205 8.12 -12.79 -12.91
N ALA A 206 6.88 -12.33 -12.69
CA ALA A 206 6.57 -11.25 -11.77
C ALA A 206 5.12 -11.33 -11.27
N VAL A 207 4.89 -10.82 -10.07
CA VAL A 207 3.57 -10.52 -9.51
C VAL A 207 3.49 -9.02 -9.28
N ILE A 208 2.42 -8.39 -9.78
CA ILE A 208 2.20 -6.95 -9.69
C ILE A 208 1.00 -6.72 -8.79
N MET A 209 1.25 -6.15 -7.62
CA MET A 209 0.23 -5.84 -6.62
C MET A 209 -0.16 -4.37 -6.70
N GLY A 210 -1.25 -4.08 -7.39
CA GLY A 210 -1.92 -2.79 -7.38
C GLY A 210 -2.68 -2.59 -6.07
N ILE A 211 -2.43 -1.50 -5.38
CA ILE A 211 -3.05 -1.14 -4.11
C ILE A 211 -3.59 0.28 -4.24
N GLY A 212 -4.91 0.41 -4.21
CA GLY A 212 -5.62 1.68 -4.17
C GLY A 212 -6.17 1.94 -2.77
N ILE A 213 -5.76 3.03 -2.14
CA ILE A 213 -6.20 3.41 -0.79
C ILE A 213 -6.84 4.78 -0.84
N ASN A 214 -8.06 4.85 -0.31
CA ASN A 214 -8.71 6.11 -0.03
C ASN A 214 -8.12 6.72 1.25
N ALA A 215 -7.07 7.56 1.13
CA ALA A 215 -6.37 8.12 2.27
C ALA A 215 -7.05 9.38 2.81
N ASN A 216 -7.13 10.43 1.99
CA ASN A 216 -7.53 11.81 2.31
C ASN A 216 -8.75 12.28 1.51
N GLN A 217 -9.47 11.39 0.81
CA GLN A 217 -10.72 11.74 0.15
C GLN A 217 -11.73 12.27 1.18
N LYS A 218 -12.43 13.33 0.79
CA LYS A 218 -13.62 13.81 1.48
C LYS A 218 -14.86 13.19 0.84
N GLN A 219 -16.00 13.35 1.50
CA GLN A 219 -17.27 12.81 1.00
C GLN A 219 -17.58 13.32 -0.41
N GLU A 220 -17.30 14.60 -0.70
CA GLU A 220 -17.52 15.19 -2.02
C GLU A 220 -16.62 14.65 -3.14
N HIS A 221 -15.54 13.92 -2.82
CA HIS A 221 -14.65 13.32 -3.82
C HIS A 221 -15.12 11.95 -4.31
N PHE A 222 -16.17 11.39 -3.70
CA PHE A 222 -16.79 10.14 -4.15
C PHE A 222 -18.00 10.44 -5.03
N ASP A 223 -18.12 9.68 -6.13
CA ASP A 223 -19.31 9.71 -6.97
C ASP A 223 -20.55 9.35 -6.13
N GLU A 224 -21.69 10.00 -6.39
CA GLU A 224 -22.93 9.85 -5.61
C GLU A 224 -23.35 8.36 -5.45
N GLU A 225 -23.13 7.56 -6.48
CA GLU A 225 -23.46 6.13 -6.50
C GLU A 225 -22.69 5.31 -5.45
N ILE A 226 -21.48 5.73 -5.06
CA ILE A 226 -20.61 4.96 -4.16
C ILE A 226 -20.42 5.60 -2.79
N GLN A 227 -20.92 6.82 -2.58
CA GLN A 227 -20.80 7.57 -1.33
C GLN A 227 -21.28 6.81 -0.07
N HIS A 228 -22.23 5.89 -0.24
CA HIS A 228 -22.79 5.09 0.85
C HIS A 228 -22.00 3.80 1.14
N ILE A 229 -21.17 3.34 0.19
CA ILE A 229 -20.38 2.10 0.28
C ILE A 229 -18.86 2.32 0.31
N ALA A 230 -18.39 3.55 0.12
CA ALA A 230 -16.98 3.92 0.17
C ALA A 230 -16.69 4.90 1.31
N THR A 231 -15.48 4.85 1.84
CA THR A 231 -14.96 5.80 2.83
C THR A 231 -13.47 6.05 2.60
N SER A 232 -12.87 6.92 3.41
CA SER A 232 -11.43 7.18 3.45
C SER A 232 -10.88 7.10 4.87
N LEU A 233 -9.58 6.87 4.98
CA LEU A 233 -8.90 6.86 6.27
C LEU A 233 -9.06 8.19 7.02
N ALA A 234 -9.04 9.32 6.32
CA ALA A 234 -9.21 10.64 6.92
C ALA A 234 -10.63 10.89 7.42
N ILE A 235 -11.65 10.41 6.70
CA ILE A 235 -13.05 10.49 7.15
C ILE A 235 -13.21 9.72 8.46
N GLU A 236 -12.71 8.48 8.50
CA GLU A 236 -12.91 7.59 9.65
C GLU A 236 -12.03 7.94 10.85
N SER A 237 -10.81 8.44 10.62
CA SER A 237 -9.91 8.85 11.71
C SER A 237 -10.10 10.30 12.18
N GLY A 238 -10.84 11.12 11.42
CA GLY A 238 -11.06 12.53 11.69
C GLY A 238 -9.84 13.43 11.48
N LYS A 239 -8.75 12.92 10.89
CA LYS A 239 -7.48 13.64 10.67
C LYS A 239 -6.86 13.26 9.33
N PRO A 240 -6.10 14.16 8.67
CA PRO A 240 -5.41 13.82 7.44
C PRO A 240 -4.33 12.76 7.68
N ILE A 241 -4.11 11.93 6.66
CA ILE A 241 -3.08 10.90 6.61
C ILE A 241 -1.85 11.44 5.87
N VAL A 242 -0.68 11.27 6.46
CA VAL A 242 0.59 11.47 5.74
C VAL A 242 0.83 10.24 4.86
N ARG A 243 0.54 10.35 3.55
CA ARG A 243 0.51 9.19 2.64
C ARG A 243 1.85 8.48 2.54
N ALA A 244 2.96 9.24 2.56
CA ALA A 244 4.31 8.70 2.58
C ALA A 244 4.57 7.77 3.78
N GLU A 245 4.16 8.18 4.99
CA GLU A 245 4.36 7.39 6.21
C GLU A 245 3.52 6.12 6.20
N LEU A 246 2.27 6.20 5.70
CA LEU A 246 1.42 5.02 5.55
C LEU A 246 2.05 4.02 4.55
N MET A 247 2.55 4.48 3.40
CA MET A 247 3.25 3.61 2.44
C MET A 247 4.49 2.97 3.05
N GLN A 248 5.30 3.73 3.80
CA GLN A 248 6.46 3.19 4.50
C GLN A 248 6.09 2.08 5.47
N GLN A 249 5.01 2.26 6.25
CA GLN A 249 4.51 1.20 7.14
C GLN A 249 3.96 0.00 6.37
N ILE A 250 3.25 0.22 5.25
CA ILE A 250 2.78 -0.87 4.37
C ILE A 250 3.97 -1.68 3.86
N PHE A 251 5.02 -1.02 3.35
CA PHE A 251 6.20 -1.70 2.81
C PHE A 251 6.92 -2.49 3.90
N LEU A 252 7.04 -1.93 5.10
CA LEU A 252 7.66 -2.61 6.24
C LEU A 252 6.89 -3.87 6.66
N GLN A 253 5.56 -3.81 6.74
CA GLN A 253 4.76 -4.99 7.08
C GLN A 253 4.74 -6.01 5.95
N LEU A 254 4.63 -5.53 4.71
CA LEU A 254 4.62 -6.37 3.53
C LEU A 254 5.92 -7.16 3.39
N GLU A 255 7.07 -6.53 3.57
CA GLU A 255 8.37 -7.21 3.47
C GLU A 255 8.53 -8.29 4.53
N LYS A 256 8.18 -7.99 5.78
CA LYS A 256 8.22 -8.96 6.88
C LYS A 256 7.33 -10.17 6.63
N LEU A 257 6.07 -9.93 6.23
CA LEU A 257 5.12 -11.00 5.96
C LEU A 257 5.48 -11.78 4.71
N TYR A 258 6.02 -11.11 3.69
CA TYR A 258 6.49 -11.75 2.47
C TYR A 258 7.70 -12.66 2.73
N GLU A 259 8.66 -12.24 3.56
CA GLU A 259 9.78 -13.07 3.98
C GLU A 259 9.34 -14.28 4.81
N GLU A 260 8.43 -14.07 5.76
CA GLU A 260 7.83 -15.15 6.54
C GLU A 260 7.11 -16.16 5.63
N TYR A 261 6.36 -15.66 4.65
CA TYR A 261 5.67 -16.49 3.66
C TYR A 261 6.64 -17.30 2.79
N LEU A 262 7.71 -16.69 2.28
CA LEU A 262 8.71 -17.40 1.47
C LEU A 262 9.45 -18.47 2.28
N LYS A 263 9.63 -18.26 3.58
CA LYS A 263 10.37 -19.17 4.46
C LYS A 263 9.51 -20.31 5.02
N ASN A 264 8.31 -19.98 5.50
CA ASN A 264 7.46 -20.89 6.28
C ASN A 264 6.10 -21.18 5.64
N GLY A 265 5.83 -20.61 4.46
CA GLY A 265 4.58 -20.82 3.72
C GLY A 265 3.40 -19.98 4.24
N PHE A 266 2.19 -20.36 3.83
CA PHE A 266 0.99 -19.54 3.99
C PHE A 266 0.36 -19.58 5.39
N SER A 267 0.67 -20.56 6.23
CA SER A 267 -0.11 -20.84 7.43
C SER A 267 -0.15 -19.68 8.44
N VAL A 268 0.94 -18.92 8.61
CA VAL A 268 0.93 -17.71 9.45
C VAL A 268 0.06 -16.61 8.86
N ILE A 269 0.15 -16.41 7.54
CA ILE A 269 -0.65 -15.41 6.82
C ILE A 269 -2.14 -15.76 6.88
N LYS A 270 -2.48 -17.04 6.78
CA LYS A 270 -3.85 -17.54 6.94
C LYS A 270 -4.43 -17.16 8.30
N ILE A 271 -3.72 -17.45 9.40
CA ILE A 271 -4.18 -17.12 10.76
C ILE A 271 -4.41 -15.61 10.90
N LEU A 272 -3.45 -14.80 10.44
CA LEU A 272 -3.57 -13.35 10.48
C LEU A 272 -4.76 -12.87 9.64
N TRP A 273 -4.90 -13.37 8.41
CA TRP A 273 -5.99 -13.00 7.52
C TRP A 273 -7.35 -13.36 8.10
N GLU A 274 -7.51 -14.58 8.65
CA GLU A 274 -8.76 -15.01 9.28
C GLU A 274 -9.11 -14.16 10.51
N SER A 275 -8.11 -13.64 11.25
CA SER A 275 -8.35 -12.72 12.37
C SER A 275 -8.92 -11.36 11.96
N TYR A 276 -8.64 -10.92 10.73
CA TYR A 276 -9.18 -9.67 10.15
C TYR A 276 -10.46 -9.90 9.32
N ALA A 277 -10.81 -11.15 9.02
CA ALA A 277 -11.85 -11.45 8.04
C ALA A 277 -13.25 -11.14 8.59
N ILE A 278 -13.95 -10.22 7.95
CA ILE A 278 -15.30 -9.80 8.41
C ILE A 278 -16.42 -10.73 7.97
N SER A 279 -16.15 -11.61 7.00
CA SER A 279 -17.12 -12.55 6.43
C SER A 279 -17.16 -13.88 7.18
N ILE A 280 -16.07 -14.30 7.84
CA ILE A 280 -16.00 -15.60 8.51
C ILE A 280 -17.04 -15.67 9.63
N GLY A 281 -17.74 -16.80 9.71
CA GLY A 281 -18.79 -17.03 10.70
C GLY A 281 -20.12 -16.35 10.39
N LYS A 282 -20.27 -15.71 9.22
CA LYS A 282 -21.51 -15.05 8.79
C LYS A 282 -22.13 -15.74 7.58
N GLU A 283 -23.43 -15.56 7.41
CA GLU A 283 -24.08 -15.84 6.13
C GLU A 283 -23.65 -14.81 5.09
N ILE A 284 -23.19 -15.31 3.94
CA ILE A 284 -22.79 -14.49 2.81
C ILE A 284 -23.40 -15.03 1.51
N THR A 285 -23.43 -14.16 0.52
CA THR A 285 -23.74 -14.50 -0.87
C THR A 285 -22.47 -14.37 -1.69
N ALA A 286 -22.00 -15.48 -2.26
CA ALA A 286 -20.86 -15.51 -3.18
C ALA A 286 -21.37 -15.56 -4.62
N ARG A 287 -21.15 -14.48 -5.38
CA ARG A 287 -21.50 -14.39 -6.80
C ARG A 287 -20.27 -14.69 -7.65
N THR A 288 -20.23 -15.89 -8.23
CA THR A 288 -19.19 -16.31 -9.19
C THR A 288 -19.66 -16.03 -10.62
N MET A 289 -18.77 -16.22 -11.61
CA MET A 289 -19.16 -16.12 -13.03
C MET A 289 -20.18 -17.18 -13.46
N LYS A 290 -20.26 -18.32 -12.74
CA LYS A 290 -21.09 -19.46 -13.12
C LYS A 290 -22.38 -19.55 -12.31
N GLN A 291 -22.34 -19.15 -11.05
CA GLN A 291 -23.43 -19.36 -10.10
C GLN A 291 -23.35 -18.40 -8.90
N THR A 292 -24.50 -18.24 -8.24
CA THR A 292 -24.63 -17.56 -6.94
C THR A 292 -24.86 -18.61 -5.87
N ILE A 293 -24.07 -18.56 -4.80
CA ILE A 293 -24.14 -19.52 -3.69
C ILE A 293 -24.37 -18.74 -2.41
N ASN A 294 -25.34 -19.16 -1.61
CA ASN A 294 -25.61 -18.61 -0.28
C ASN A 294 -25.17 -19.63 0.78
N GLY A 295 -24.51 -19.17 1.83
CA GLY A 295 -24.08 -20.07 2.89
C GLY A 295 -23.29 -19.39 4.00
N LEU A 296 -22.87 -20.19 4.97
CA LEU A 296 -22.01 -19.80 6.07
C LEU A 296 -20.54 -19.84 5.64
N ALA A 297 -19.83 -18.71 5.74
CA ALA A 297 -18.39 -18.67 5.45
C ALA A 297 -17.59 -19.33 6.59
N LYS A 298 -16.95 -20.46 6.31
CA LYS A 298 -16.25 -21.28 7.33
C LYS A 298 -14.79 -20.87 7.55
N GLY A 299 -14.20 -20.12 6.62
CA GLY A 299 -12.78 -19.76 6.63
C GLY A 299 -12.17 -19.90 5.24
N ILE A 300 -10.85 -20.02 5.18
CA ILE A 300 -10.12 -20.27 3.93
C ILE A 300 -9.30 -21.57 4.02
N THR A 301 -9.00 -22.17 2.87
CA THR A 301 -8.05 -23.30 2.80
C THR A 301 -6.60 -22.82 2.98
N GLU A 302 -5.66 -23.77 3.06
CA GLU A 302 -4.21 -23.47 3.01
C GLU A 302 -3.78 -22.84 1.67
N ASP A 303 -4.62 -22.89 0.63
CA ASP A 303 -4.40 -22.21 -0.65
C ASP A 303 -5.08 -20.84 -0.73
N GLY A 304 -5.77 -20.41 0.33
CA GLY A 304 -6.50 -19.13 0.36
C GLY A 304 -7.90 -19.18 -0.29
N VAL A 305 -8.41 -20.38 -0.57
CA VAL A 305 -9.74 -20.58 -1.18
C VAL A 305 -10.83 -20.46 -0.13
N LEU A 306 -11.86 -19.65 -0.38
CA LEU A 306 -12.95 -19.45 0.58
C LEU A 306 -13.84 -20.69 0.67
N LEU A 307 -14.10 -21.13 1.90
CA LEU A 307 -14.98 -22.27 2.22
C LEU A 307 -16.38 -21.75 2.59
N LEU A 308 -17.39 -22.15 1.82
CA LEU A 308 -18.77 -21.72 2.00
C LEU A 308 -19.68 -22.94 2.17
N GLU A 309 -20.29 -23.08 3.34
CA GLU A 309 -21.23 -24.17 3.65
C GLU A 309 -22.66 -23.73 3.33
N ASP A 310 -23.32 -24.39 2.37
CA ASP A 310 -24.70 -24.07 2.00
C ASP A 310 -25.73 -24.63 3.00
N HIS A 311 -27.01 -24.30 2.78
CA HIS A 311 -28.11 -24.75 3.66
C HIS A 311 -28.35 -26.28 3.64
N GLN A 312 -27.73 -27.02 2.71
CA GLN A 312 -27.78 -28.48 2.65
C GLN A 312 -26.57 -29.12 3.35
N GLY A 313 -25.66 -28.31 3.91
CA GLY A 313 -24.44 -28.76 4.57
C GLY A 313 -23.28 -29.07 3.61
N HIS A 314 -23.40 -28.73 2.32
CA HIS A 314 -22.32 -28.93 1.36
C HIS A 314 -21.32 -27.78 1.40
N VAL A 315 -20.02 -28.11 1.47
CA VAL A 315 -18.94 -27.12 1.50
C VAL A 315 -18.42 -26.86 0.08
N HIS A 316 -18.65 -25.64 -0.39
CA HIS A 316 -18.18 -25.14 -1.69
C HIS A 316 -16.82 -24.46 -1.55
N HIS A 317 -15.93 -24.71 -2.51
CA HIS A 317 -14.61 -24.09 -2.62
C HIS A 317 -14.67 -22.92 -3.62
N ILE A 318 -14.60 -21.69 -3.11
CA ILE A 318 -14.78 -20.46 -3.90
C ILE A 318 -13.42 -19.83 -4.21
N HIS A 319 -12.98 -19.96 -5.47
CA HIS A 319 -11.70 -19.40 -5.92
C HIS A 319 -11.78 -17.92 -6.32
N SER A 320 -12.95 -17.45 -6.76
CA SER A 320 -13.20 -16.06 -7.11
C SER A 320 -14.70 -15.77 -7.07
N ALA A 321 -15.08 -14.73 -6.34
CA ALA A 321 -16.45 -14.23 -6.30
C ALA A 321 -16.49 -12.75 -5.96
N ASP A 322 -17.64 -12.13 -6.21
CA ASP A 322 -18.08 -10.91 -5.52
C ASP A 322 -18.84 -11.33 -4.26
N ILE A 323 -18.43 -10.79 -3.11
CA ILE A 323 -18.96 -11.18 -1.80
C ILE A 323 -19.86 -10.06 -1.27
N GLU A 324 -21.09 -10.47 -0.97
CA GLU A 324 -22.10 -9.68 -0.27
C GLU A 324 -22.34 -10.30 1.11
N ILE A 325 -22.16 -9.50 2.15
CA ILE A 325 -22.37 -9.92 3.54
C ILE A 325 -23.78 -9.51 3.92
N LYS A 326 -24.56 -10.46 4.47
CA LYS A 326 -25.91 -10.19 4.97
C LYS A 326 -25.89 -9.53 6.35
#